data_AF-A0AAE2EL78-F1
#
_entry.id   AF-A0AAE2EL78-F1
#
_cell.length_a   1.000
_cell.length_b   1.000
_cell.length_c   1.000
_cell.angle_alpha   90.00
_cell.angle_beta   90.00
_cell.angle_gamma   90.00
#
_symmetry.space_group_name_H-M   'P 1'
#
loop_
_entity.id
_entity.type
_entity.pdbx_description
1 polymer ?
#
loop_
_entity_poly.entity_id
_entity_poly.type
_entity_poly.pdbx_seq_one_letter_code
_entity_poly.pdbx_strand_id
1 'polypeptide(L)' 'MSGVITKFSYKQLHTLKHALLNHMQRDDITENDVKSEQALLLKINYQIEKMKERYNI' A
#
# COMPACT_ATOMS: atom_id res chain seq x y z
N MET A 1 -4.14 12.31 25.46
CA MET A 1 -4.79 12.32 24.13
C MET A 1 -3.84 12.96 23.14
N SER A 2 -3.19 12.19 22.27
CA SER A 2 -2.70 12.72 21.00
C SER A 2 -2.79 11.57 20.00
N GLY A 3 -3.93 11.53 19.31
CA GLY A 3 -4.19 10.55 18.27
C GLY A 3 -3.19 10.79 17.16
N VAL A 4 -2.13 9.98 17.13
CA VAL A 4 -1.26 9.83 15.97
C VAL A 4 -2.10 9.14 14.92
N ILE A 5 -2.95 9.90 14.23
CA ILE A 5 -3.43 9.54 12.91
C ILE A 5 -2.21 9.72 12.01
N THR A 6 -1.24 8.81 12.06
CA THR A 6 -0.23 8.70 11.00
C THR A 6 -0.97 8.19 9.77
N LYS A 7 -1.69 9.10 9.10
CA LYS A 7 -1.98 8.94 7.69
C LYS A 7 -0.62 8.80 7.02
N PHE A 8 -0.37 7.63 6.42
CA PHE A 8 0.82 7.43 5.61
C PHE A 8 0.94 8.58 4.61
N SER A 9 2.12 9.19 4.54
CA SER A 9 2.42 10.17 3.50
C SER A 9 2.39 9.50 2.12
N TYR A 10 2.20 10.30 1.07
CA TYR A 10 2.20 9.81 -0.31
C TYR A 10 3.46 8.98 -0.63
N LYS A 11 4.63 9.45 -0.18
CA LYS A 11 5.91 8.74 -0.33
C LYS A 11 5.93 7.40 0.42
N GLN A 12 5.36 7.36 1.63
CA GLN A 12 5.26 6.12 2.41
C GLN A 12 4.30 5.12 1.76
N LEU A 13 3.19 5.57 1.16
CA LEU A 13 2.28 4.68 0.42
C LEU A 13 2.96 4.05 -0.79
N HIS A 14 3.74 4.82 -1.55
CA HIS A 14 4.54 4.28 -2.66
C HIS A 14 5.64 3.34 -2.18
N THR A 15 6.28 3.63 -1.05
CA THR A 15 7.28 2.74 -0.44
C THR A 15 6.65 1.41 -0.03
N LEU A 16 5.48 1.46 0.61
CA LEU A 16 4.71 0.27 0.97
C LEU A 16 4.29 -0.54 -0.26
N LYS A 17 3.79 0.14 -1.30
CA LYS A 17 3.45 -0.50 -2.58
C LYS A 17 4.65 -1.25 -3.16
N HIS A 18 5.82 -0.62 -3.21
CA HIS A 18 7.04 -1.25 -3.72
C HIS A 18 7.49 -2.44 -2.87
N ALA A 19 7.50 -2.30 -1.55
CA ALA A 19 7.86 -3.39 -0.65
C ALA A 19 6.94 -4.60 -0.80
N LEU A 20 5.64 -4.34 -0.95
CA LEU A 20 4.61 -5.37 -1.09
C LEU A 20 4.72 -6.11 -2.44
N LEU A 21 5.03 -5.39 -3.52
CA LEU A 21 5.33 -6.02 -4.81
C LEU A 21 6.58 -6.88 -4.78
N ASN A 22 7.65 -6.44 -4.12
CA ASN A 22 8.88 -7.23 -3.96
C ASN A 22 8.63 -8.47 -3.09
N HIS A 23 7.76 -8.38 -2.08
CA HIS A 23 7.35 -9.52 -1.26
C HIS A 23 6.60 -10.56 -2.11
N MET A 24 5.68 -10.13 -2.97
CA MET A 24 4.93 -11.01 -3.87
C MET A 24 5.78 -11.68 -4.97
N GLN A 25 6.98 -11.16 -5.25
CA GLN A 25 7.89 -11.72 -6.26
C GLN A 25 8.77 -12.85 -5.73
N ARG A 26 8.68 -13.18 -4.44
CA ARG A 26 9.49 -14.25 -3.86
C ARG A 26 8.97 -15.62 -4.30
N ASP A 27 9.91 -16.54 -4.54
CA ASP A 27 9.60 -17.91 -4.95
C ASP A 27 8.93 -18.76 -3.84
N ASP A 28 8.97 -18.29 -2.60
CA ASP A 28 8.43 -18.97 -1.41
C ASP A 28 7.00 -18.55 -1.02
N ILE A 29 6.33 -17.73 -1.83
CA ILE A 29 5.00 -17.20 -1.50
C ILE A 29 3.87 -18.19 -1.83
N THR A 30 2.91 -18.34 -0.91
CA THR A 30 1.73 -19.18 -1.15
C THR A 30 0.66 -18.41 -1.94
N GLU A 31 -0.19 -19.09 -2.72
CA GLU A 31 -1.34 -18.45 -3.38
C GLU A 31 -2.26 -17.68 -2.40
N ASN A 32 -2.38 -18.15 -1.15
CA ASN A 32 -3.17 -17.47 -0.12
C ASN A 32 -2.53 -16.15 0.33
N ASP A 33 -1.21 -16.10 0.40
CA ASP A 33 -0.45 -14.88 0.67
C ASP A 33 -0.63 -13.94 -0.52
N VAL A 34 -0.44 -14.40 -1.77
CA VAL A 34 -0.68 -13.57 -2.97
C VAL A 34 -2.07 -12.92 -2.97
N LYS A 35 -3.14 -13.64 -2.60
CA LYS A 35 -4.50 -13.08 -2.51
C LYS A 35 -4.62 -12.00 -1.43
N SER A 36 -4.04 -12.22 -0.26
CA SER A 36 -4.05 -11.28 0.85
C SER A 36 -3.26 -10.01 0.50
N GLU A 37 -2.10 -10.19 -0.11
CA GLU A 37 -1.20 -9.14 -0.56
C GLU A 37 -1.84 -8.31 -1.69
N GLN A 38 -2.52 -8.95 -2.65
CA GLN A 38 -3.28 -8.23 -3.68
C GLN A 38 -4.40 -7.37 -3.08
N ALA A 39 -5.11 -7.87 -2.07
CA ALA A 39 -6.14 -7.08 -1.38
C ALA A 39 -5.55 -5.86 -0.66
N LEU A 40 -4.36 -6.01 -0.06
CA LEU A 40 -3.61 -4.89 0.54
C LEU A 40 -3.12 -3.89 -0.52
N LEU A 41 -2.63 -4.39 -1.66
CA LEU A 41 -2.18 -3.55 -2.78
C LEU A 41 -3.30 -2.67 -3.32
N LEU A 42 -4.52 -3.21 -3.45
CA LEU A 42 -5.71 -2.45 -3.84
C LEU A 42 -6.04 -1.33 -2.86
N LYS A 43 -5.96 -1.60 -1.55
CA LYS A 43 -6.18 -0.57 -0.51
C LYS A 43 -5.14 0.55 -0.60
N ILE A 44 -3.87 0.21 -0.81
CA ILE A 44 -2.78 1.20 -0.94
C ILE A 44 -2.99 2.04 -2.20
N ASN A 45 -3.28 1.43 -3.35
CA ASN A 45 -3.56 2.15 -4.59
C ASN A 45 -4.75 3.11 -4.44
N TYR A 46 -5.84 2.66 -3.81
CA TYR A 46 -6.98 3.52 -3.53
C TYR A 46 -6.59 4.74 -2.67
N GLN A 47 -5.75 4.56 -1.64
CA GLN A 47 -5.25 5.69 -0.85
C GLN A 47 -4.36 6.63 -1.65
N ILE A 48 -3.50 6.10 -2.53
CA ILE A 48 -2.66 6.90 -3.43
C ILE A 48 -3.54 7.75 -4.35
N GLU A 49 -4.53 7.17 -5.02
CA GLU A 49 -5.45 7.89 -5.91
C GLU A 49 -6.25 8.95 -5.15
N LYS A 50 -6.78 8.61 -3.97
CA LYS A 50 -7.46 9.58 -3.10
C LYS A 50 -6.55 10.73 -2.66
N MET A 51 -5.26 10.49 -2.48
CA MET A 51 -4.30 11.56 -2.21
C MET A 51 -4.03 12.39 -3.46
N LYS A 52 -3.85 11.78 -4.64
CA LYS A 52 -3.71 12.52 -5.90
C LYS A 52 -4.89 13.44 -6.15
N GLU A 53 -6.13 12.96 -5.99
CA GLU A 53 -7.34 13.78 -6.12
C GLU A 53 -7.35 14.95 -5.13
N ARG A 54 -6.97 14.72 -3.86
CA ARG A 54 -6.94 15.77 -2.83
C ARG A 54 -5.91 16.84 -3.08
N TYR A 55 -4.75 16.46 -3.61
CA TYR A 55 -3.63 17.37 -3.84
C TYR A 55 -3.55 17.83 -5.31
N ASN A 56 -4.46 17.36 -6.16
CA ASN A 56 -4.57 17.64 -7.58
C ASN A 56 -3.26 17.38 -8.35
N ILE A 57 -2.58 16.26 -8.02
CA ILE A 57 -1.29 15.80 -8.57
C ILE A 57 -1.49 14.71 -9.63
#